data_AF-A0AAE1GP13-F1
#
_entry.id   AF-A0AAE1GP13-F1
#
_cell.length_a   1.000
_cell.length_b   1.000
_cell.length_c   1.000
_cell.angle_alpha   90.00
_cell.angle_beta   90.00
_cell.angle_gamma   90.00
#
_symmetry.space_group_name_H-M   'P 1'
#
loop_
_entity.id
_entity.type
_entity.pdbx_description
1 polymer ?
#
loop_
_entity_poly.entity_id
_entity_poly.type
_entity_poly.pdbx_seq_one_letter_code
_entity_poly.pdbx_strand_id
1 'polypeptide(L)'
;MLRYQTQEPSNPPNIGDQRWLRRRVQFKVEHSSYNHQRHFAIFCQLNVTPLPPPLTNPPRWNMRKANWSSFRESLEKQLEGTTPPEDLDQHEEFLTNTFHAAADEAIPRSKPPKKQRKDHWFYDQRVRVLNNRLNAACRLYRRHYFEGLFTTLAKKRRASKSKS
;
A
#
# COMPACT_ATOMS: atom_id res chain seq x y z
N MET A 1 2.21 33.87 -27.70
CA MET A 1 1.91 34.29 -26.31
C MET A 1 0.38 34.40 -26.21
N LEU A 2 -0.32 33.34 -25.77
CA LEU A 2 -1.79 33.31 -25.72
C LEU A 2 -2.22 33.18 -24.26
N ARG A 3 -2.81 34.26 -23.72
CA ARG A 3 -3.44 34.27 -22.40
C ARG A 3 -4.93 33.95 -22.59
N TYR A 4 -5.38 32.83 -22.05
CA TYR A 4 -6.80 32.55 -21.91
C TYR A 4 -7.26 33.06 -20.55
N GLN A 5 -8.15 34.05 -20.58
CA GLN A 5 -8.83 34.60 -19.41
C GLN A 5 -10.23 33.98 -19.40
N THR A 6 -10.49 33.07 -18.47
CA THR A 6 -11.80 32.42 -18.34
C THR A 6 -12.63 33.19 -17.31
N GLN A 7 -13.72 33.82 -17.77
CA GLN A 7 -14.71 34.46 -16.90
C GLN A 7 -15.51 33.40 -16.12
N GLU A 8 -15.80 33.68 -14.84
CA GLU A 8 -16.63 32.83 -13.97
C GLU A 8 -18.12 33.01 -14.29
N PRO A 9 -18.92 31.94 -14.37
CA PRO A 9 -20.36 32.04 -14.17
C PRO A 9 -20.70 31.96 -12.68
N SER A 10 -21.65 32.81 -12.27
CA SER A 10 -22.22 32.92 -10.93
C SER A 10 -22.88 31.63 -10.43
N ASN A 11 -22.81 31.41 -9.11
CA ASN A 11 -23.23 30.24 -8.34
C ASN A 11 -24.55 29.55 -8.77
N PRO A 12 -24.60 28.19 -8.77
CA PRO A 12 -25.85 27.43 -8.70
C PRO A 12 -26.19 26.98 -7.25
N PRO A 13 -27.44 26.53 -7.00
CA PRO A 13 -28.06 26.54 -5.66
C PRO A 13 -27.67 25.36 -4.77
N ASN A 14 -27.86 25.60 -3.48
CA ASN A 14 -27.58 24.73 -2.34
C ASN A 14 -28.55 23.53 -2.32
N ILE A 15 -28.07 22.34 -2.68
CA ILE A 15 -28.78 21.06 -2.53
C ILE A 15 -27.84 20.09 -1.82
N GLY A 16 -28.35 19.49 -0.75
CA GLY A 16 -27.62 18.78 0.29
C GLY A 16 -26.74 17.62 -0.19
N ASP A 17 -25.65 17.43 0.56
CA ASP A 17 -24.88 16.19 0.69
C ASP A 17 -24.39 15.48 -0.59
N GLN A 18 -23.89 16.28 -1.54
CA GLN A 18 -22.78 15.84 -2.37
C GLN A 18 -21.60 16.80 -2.19
N ARG A 19 -20.71 16.50 -1.23
CA ARG A 19 -19.37 17.11 -1.18
C ARG A 19 -18.54 16.61 -2.35
N TRP A 20 -18.84 17.08 -3.56
CA TRP A 20 -17.84 17.14 -4.61
C TRP A 20 -16.79 18.13 -4.12
N LEU A 21 -15.74 17.61 -3.51
CA LEU A 21 -14.56 18.38 -3.13
C LEU A 21 -13.91 18.90 -4.43
N ARG A 22 -14.39 20.04 -4.94
CA ARG A 22 -13.67 20.86 -5.92
C ARG A 22 -12.49 21.51 -5.20
N ARG A 23 -11.48 20.73 -4.86
CA ARG A 23 -10.20 21.25 -4.34
C ARG A 23 -9.28 21.55 -5.50
N ARG A 24 -8.66 22.73 -5.48
CA ARG A 24 -7.61 23.10 -6.43
C ARG A 24 -6.46 22.11 -6.30
N VAL A 25 -6.27 21.29 -7.33
CA VAL A 25 -5.06 20.49 -7.50
C VAL A 25 -4.04 21.39 -8.19
N GLN A 26 -2.93 21.66 -7.51
CA GLN A 26 -1.81 22.37 -8.13
C GLN A 26 -0.81 21.34 -8.64
N PHE A 27 -0.61 21.34 -9.95
CA PHE A 27 0.39 20.51 -10.61
C PHE A 27 1.66 21.34 -10.79
N LYS A 28 2.81 20.82 -10.36
CA LYS A 28 4.11 21.43 -10.63
C LYS A 28 4.97 20.41 -11.36
N VAL A 29 5.41 20.76 -12.57
CA VAL A 29 6.36 19.96 -13.35
C VAL A 29 7.75 20.50 -13.07
N GLU A 30 8.56 19.75 -12.33
CA GLU A 30 9.96 20.10 -12.16
C GLU A 30 10.76 19.61 -13.38
N HIS A 31 11.18 20.56 -14.20
CA HIS A 31 12.12 20.30 -15.29
C HIS A 31 13.51 20.19 -14.68
N SER A 32 13.95 18.96 -14.42
CA SER A 32 15.35 18.67 -14.11
C SER A 32 16.19 18.97 -15.35
N SER A 33 17.22 19.82 -15.21
CA SER A 33 18.14 20.22 -16.28
C SER A 33 19.10 19.10 -16.75
N TYR A 34 18.84 17.84 -16.41
CA TYR A 34 19.67 16.70 -16.81
C TYR A 34 19.07 15.95 -18.01
N ASN A 35 19.57 16.32 -19.20
CA ASN A 35 19.14 15.94 -20.55
C ASN A 35 19.26 14.46 -20.97
N HIS A 36 19.02 13.46 -20.11
CA HIS A 36 19.19 12.04 -20.53
C HIS A 36 18.10 11.08 -20.05
N GLN A 37 17.05 11.54 -19.37
CA GLN A 37 15.93 10.69 -18.93
C GLN A 37 14.69 10.94 -19.79
N ARG A 38 14.20 9.90 -20.49
CA ARG A 38 12.94 9.94 -21.28
C ARG A 38 11.66 9.95 -20.43
N HIS A 39 11.79 9.98 -19.11
CA HIS A 39 10.68 10.01 -18.16
C HIS A 39 10.85 11.21 -17.24
N PHE A 40 9.79 12.03 -17.11
CA PHE A 40 9.72 13.11 -16.15
C PHE A 40 8.82 12.70 -15.00
N ALA A 41 9.29 12.89 -13.76
CA ALA A 41 8.46 12.70 -12.59
C ALA A 41 7.51 13.90 -12.46
N ILE A 42 6.21 13.62 -12.45
CA ILE A 42 5.18 14.63 -12.16
C ILE A 42 4.89 14.55 -10.66
N PHE A 43 5.10 15.64 -9.95
CA PHE A 43 4.75 15.75 -8.54
C PHE A 43 3.38 16.42 -8.40
N CYS A 44 2.46 15.76 -7.69
CA CYS A 44 1.15 16.30 -7.36
C CYS A 44 1.10 16.52 -5.85
N GLN A 45 1.06 17.78 -5.42
CA GLN A 45 0.89 18.10 -3.99
C GLN A 45 -0.60 18.21 -3.69
N LEU A 46 -1.12 17.24 -2.93
CA LEU A 46 -2.50 17.23 -2.47
C LEU A 46 -2.54 17.81 -1.05
N ASN A 47 -3.08 19.03 -0.91
CA ASN A 47 -3.36 19.63 0.38
C ASN A 47 -4.65 19.01 0.95
N VAL A 48 -4.53 17.84 1.56
CA VAL A 48 -5.64 17.12 2.19
C VAL A 48 -5.40 17.06 3.68
N THR A 49 -6.36 17.58 4.46
CA THR A 49 -6.40 17.33 5.89
C THR A 49 -6.51 15.81 6.12
N PRO A 50 -5.54 15.17 6.79
CA PRO A 50 -5.63 13.75 7.08
C PRO A 50 -6.89 13.50 7.90
N LEU A 51 -7.71 12.54 7.48
CA LEU A 51 -8.76 12.06 8.37
C LEU A 51 -8.07 11.40 9.57
N PRO A 52 -8.54 11.65 10.81
CA PRO A 52 -8.02 10.93 11.95
C PRO A 52 -8.21 9.43 11.70
N PRO A 53 -7.23 8.58 12.06
CA PRO A 53 -7.41 7.15 11.97
C PRO A 53 -8.64 6.76 12.82
N PRO A 54 -9.45 5.79 12.37
CA PRO A 54 -10.57 5.31 13.18
C PRO A 54 -10.03 4.83 14.54
N LEU A 55 -10.73 5.19 15.62
CA LEU A 55 -10.35 4.87 17.01
C LEU A 55 -10.13 3.35 17.21
N THR A 56 -10.86 2.53 16.47
CA THR A 56 -10.78 1.08 16.49
C THR A 56 -10.95 0.53 15.09
N ASN A 57 -10.11 -0.43 14.71
CA ASN A 57 -10.36 -1.20 13.50
C ASN A 57 -11.61 -2.05 13.72
N PRO A 58 -12.52 -2.14 12.73
CA PRO A 58 -13.67 -3.03 12.85
C PRO A 58 -13.19 -4.48 13.06
N PRO A 59 -13.93 -5.27 13.85
CA PRO A 59 -13.58 -6.66 14.11
C PRO A 59 -13.52 -7.41 12.78
N ARG A 60 -12.40 -8.11 12.55
CA ARG A 60 -12.18 -8.84 11.31
C ARG A 60 -12.42 -10.31 11.55
N TRP A 61 -13.64 -10.80 11.40
CA TRP A 61 -13.95 -12.21 11.63
C TRP A 61 -13.33 -13.12 10.58
N ASN A 62 -12.88 -14.30 11.00
CA ASN A 62 -12.34 -15.31 10.10
C ASN A 62 -13.46 -16.23 9.61
N MET A 63 -14.14 -15.82 8.54
CA MET A 63 -15.29 -16.54 7.98
C MET A 63 -14.97 -17.99 7.56
N ARG A 64 -13.70 -18.33 7.30
CA ARG A 64 -13.29 -19.70 6.97
C ARG A 64 -13.35 -20.66 8.16
N LYS A 65 -13.34 -20.13 9.38
CA LYS A 65 -13.39 -20.88 10.64
C LYS A 65 -14.68 -20.62 11.41
N ALA A 66 -15.68 -20.03 10.76
CA ALA A 66 -16.97 -19.76 11.37
C ALA A 66 -17.70 -21.08 11.66
N ASN A 67 -18.27 -21.19 12.86
CA ASN A 67 -19.24 -22.23 13.17
C ASN A 67 -20.65 -21.69 12.88
N TRP A 68 -21.14 -21.90 11.65
CA TRP A 68 -22.42 -21.36 11.20
C TRP A 68 -23.62 -21.92 11.96
N SER A 69 -23.54 -23.15 12.47
CA SER A 69 -24.62 -23.75 13.26
C SER A 69 -24.77 -23.02 14.59
N SER A 70 -23.66 -22.83 15.30
CA SER A 70 -23.64 -22.08 16.58
C SER A 70 -24.03 -20.61 16.38
N PHE A 71 -23.61 -19.99 15.28
CA PHE A 71 -24.01 -18.63 14.93
C PHE A 71 -25.54 -18.53 14.78
N ARG A 72 -26.13 -19.46 14.02
CA ARG A 72 -27.56 -19.50 13.77
C ARG A 72 -28.35 -19.70 15.06
N GLU A 73 -27.97 -20.69 15.87
CA GLU A 73 -28.62 -20.97 17.15
C GLU A 73 -28.55 -19.77 18.10
N SER A 74 -27.38 -19.11 18.19
CA SER A 74 -27.21 -17.90 19.00
C SER A 74 -28.11 -16.76 18.52
N LEU A 75 -28.23 -16.60 17.20
CA LEU A 75 -29.00 -15.52 16.61
C LEU A 75 -30.51 -15.75 16.76
N GLU A 76 -30.99 -16.97 16.48
CA GLU A 76 -32.38 -17.37 16.70
C GLU A 76 -32.77 -17.18 18.17
N LYS A 77 -31.92 -17.61 19.11
CA LYS A 77 -32.15 -17.41 20.55
C LYS A 77 -32.25 -15.94 20.96
N GLN A 78 -31.43 -15.06 20.36
CA GLN A 78 -31.45 -13.62 20.68
C GLN A 78 -32.68 -12.92 20.09
N LEU A 79 -33.10 -13.33 18.89
CA LEU A 79 -34.30 -12.79 18.24
C LEU A 79 -35.60 -13.27 18.89
N GLU A 80 -35.67 -14.53 19.32
CA GLU A 80 -36.85 -15.06 20.02
C GLU A 80 -37.04 -14.46 21.42
N GLY A 81 -35.94 -14.05 22.07
CA GLY A 81 -35.95 -13.51 23.43
C GLY A 81 -36.27 -12.01 23.54
N THR A 82 -36.32 -11.27 22.43
CA THR A 82 -36.39 -9.80 22.45
C THR A 82 -37.57 -9.27 21.66
N THR A 83 -38.38 -8.42 22.28
CA THR A 83 -39.44 -7.69 21.59
C THR A 83 -38.83 -6.60 20.70
N PRO A 84 -39.15 -6.54 19.40
CA PRO A 84 -38.57 -5.55 18.50
C PRO A 84 -38.98 -4.11 18.86
N PRO A 85 -38.08 -3.12 18.72
CA PRO A 85 -38.42 -1.70 18.88
C PRO A 85 -39.40 -1.21 17.80
N GLU A 86 -40.25 -0.23 18.14
CA GLU A 86 -41.18 0.42 17.20
C GLU A 86 -40.48 1.41 16.25
N ASP A 87 -39.39 2.02 16.71
CA ASP A 87 -38.63 3.00 15.94
C ASP A 87 -37.66 2.32 14.97
N LEU A 88 -37.62 2.79 13.72
CA LEU A 88 -36.83 2.18 12.64
C LEU A 88 -35.33 2.26 12.92
N ASP A 89 -34.86 3.41 13.41
CA ASP A 89 -33.43 3.62 13.69
C ASP A 89 -32.98 2.70 14.84
N GLN A 90 -33.81 2.56 15.87
CA GLN A 90 -33.56 1.65 16.99
C GLN A 90 -33.64 0.19 16.56
N HIS A 91 -34.50 -0.13 15.60
CA HIS A 91 -34.60 -1.48 15.04
C HIS A 91 -33.34 -1.85 14.24
N GLU A 92 -32.79 -0.92 13.45
CA GLU A 92 -31.52 -1.12 12.76
C GLU A 92 -30.37 -1.34 13.75
N GLU A 93 -30.27 -0.48 14.77
CA GLU A 93 -29.24 -0.61 15.81
C GLU A 93 -29.37 -1.93 16.57
N PHE A 94 -30.60 -2.34 16.90
CA PHE A 94 -30.86 -3.62 17.55
C PHE A 94 -30.40 -4.81 16.70
N LEU A 95 -30.78 -4.84 15.42
CA LEU A 95 -30.39 -5.93 14.52
C LEU A 95 -28.88 -5.98 14.35
N THR A 96 -28.25 -4.85 14.05
CA THR A 96 -26.79 -4.78 13.86
C THR A 96 -26.04 -5.27 15.11
N ASN A 97 -26.45 -4.84 16.31
CA ASN A 97 -25.84 -5.29 17.56
C ASN A 97 -26.05 -6.80 17.81
N THR A 98 -27.25 -7.31 17.55
CA THR A 98 -27.58 -8.74 17.64
C THR A 98 -26.68 -9.57 16.70
N PHE A 99 -26.54 -9.15 15.43
CA PHE A 99 -25.65 -9.80 14.47
C PHE A 99 -24.19 -9.76 14.92
N HIS A 100 -23.72 -8.63 15.44
CA HIS A 100 -22.36 -8.49 15.96
C HIS A 100 -22.10 -9.41 17.16
N ALA A 101 -23.05 -9.50 18.10
CA ALA A 101 -22.95 -10.36 19.28
C ALA A 101 -22.88 -11.85 18.91
N ALA A 102 -23.81 -12.31 18.06
CA ALA A 102 -23.81 -13.69 17.59
C ALA A 102 -22.52 -14.02 16.79
N ALA A 103 -22.03 -13.07 15.99
CA ALA A 103 -20.80 -13.26 15.22
C ALA A 103 -19.54 -13.30 16.10
N ASP A 104 -19.48 -12.48 17.16
CA ASP A 104 -18.36 -12.49 18.10
C ASP A 104 -18.29 -13.79 18.93
N GLU A 105 -19.43 -14.43 19.20
CA GLU A 105 -19.48 -15.73 19.89
C GLU A 105 -19.07 -16.88 18.95
N ALA A 106 -19.64 -16.93 17.74
CA ALA A 106 -19.51 -18.09 16.86
C ALA A 106 -18.32 -18.02 15.87
N ILE A 107 -17.77 -16.83 15.62
CA ILE A 107 -16.74 -16.64 14.58
C ILE A 107 -15.44 -16.12 15.20
N PRO A 108 -14.35 -16.90 15.14
CA PRO A 108 -13.07 -16.47 15.70
C PRO A 108 -12.52 -15.25 14.95
N ARG A 109 -11.92 -14.32 15.69
CA ARG A 109 -11.29 -13.13 15.11
C ARG A 109 -10.04 -13.48 14.30
N SER A 110 -9.90 -12.82 13.15
CA SER A 110 -8.70 -12.91 12.31
C SER A 110 -7.53 -12.25 13.01
N LYS A 111 -6.35 -12.86 12.86
CA LYS A 111 -5.11 -12.22 13.30
C LYS A 111 -4.92 -10.90 12.55
N PRO A 112 -4.40 -9.85 13.20
CA PRO A 112 -4.05 -8.63 12.51
C PRO A 112 -3.09 -8.96 11.36
N PRO A 113 -3.22 -8.30 10.19
CA PRO A 113 -2.29 -8.53 9.09
C PRO A 113 -0.86 -8.31 9.59
N LYS A 114 0.02 -9.28 9.36
CA LYS A 114 1.46 -9.07 9.56
C LYS A 114 1.83 -7.86 8.70
N LYS A 115 2.53 -6.88 9.31
CA LYS A 115 2.93 -5.58 8.73
C LYS A 115 2.93 -5.62 7.20
N GLN A 116 2.10 -4.76 6.59
CA GLN A 116 2.09 -4.55 5.16
C GLN A 116 3.54 -4.40 4.69
N ARG A 117 3.95 -5.21 3.70
CA ARG A 117 5.20 -4.93 2.99
C ARG A 117 5.11 -3.47 2.60
N LYS A 118 6.07 -2.66 3.07
CA LYS A 118 6.15 -1.28 2.61
C LYS A 118 6.31 -1.38 1.10
N ASP A 119 5.30 -0.89 0.39
CA ASP A 119 5.25 -0.89 -1.07
C ASP A 119 6.22 0.19 -1.56
N HIS A 120 7.50 -0.05 -1.30
CA HIS A 120 8.55 0.81 -1.77
C HIS A 120 8.95 0.30 -3.15
N TRP A 121 9.12 1.24 -4.08
CA TRP A 121 9.57 0.97 -5.45
C TRP A 121 10.86 0.11 -5.53
N PHE A 122 11.69 0.09 -4.47
CA PHE A 122 12.87 -0.76 -4.40
C PHE A 122 12.60 -2.26 -4.12
N TYR A 123 11.35 -2.63 -3.78
CA TYR A 123 10.90 -4.02 -3.70
C TYR A 123 10.21 -4.51 -4.97
N ASP A 124 10.15 -3.68 -6.03
CA ASP A 124 9.70 -4.12 -7.35
C ASP A 124 10.57 -5.30 -7.82
N GLN A 125 9.92 -6.31 -8.39
CA GLN A 125 10.56 -7.47 -8.98
C GLN A 125 11.67 -7.08 -9.96
N ARG A 126 11.47 -5.99 -10.71
CA ARG A 126 12.47 -5.47 -11.67
C ARG A 126 13.74 -5.00 -10.98
N VAL A 127 13.61 -4.23 -9.89
CA VAL A 127 14.73 -3.75 -9.08
C VAL A 127 15.46 -4.91 -8.40
N ARG A 128 14.70 -5.90 -7.90
CA ARG A 128 15.26 -7.12 -7.30
C ARG A 128 16.11 -7.91 -8.30
N VAL A 129 15.60 -8.12 -9.53
CA VAL A 129 16.32 -8.83 -10.59
C VAL A 129 17.58 -8.05 -11.00
N LEU A 130 17.51 -6.73 -11.12
CA LEU A 130 18.66 -5.89 -11.43
C LEU A 130 19.76 -5.98 -10.36
N ASN A 131 19.39 -5.86 -9.08
CA ASN A 131 20.32 -6.01 -7.97
C ASN A 131 20.97 -7.39 -7.93
N ASN A 132 20.21 -8.45 -8.23
CA ASN A 132 20.77 -9.80 -8.33
C ASN A 132 21.81 -9.92 -9.46
N ARG A 133 21.54 -9.31 -10.63
CA ARG A 133 22.49 -9.28 -11.75
C ARG A 133 23.75 -8.49 -11.41
N LEU A 134 23.60 -7.31 -10.81
CA LEU A 134 24.74 -6.50 -10.35
C LEU A 134 25.58 -7.26 -9.32
N ASN A 135 24.95 -7.90 -8.34
CA ASN A 135 25.65 -8.68 -7.33
C ASN A 135 26.36 -9.91 -7.92
N ALA A 136 25.80 -10.52 -8.96
CA ALA A 136 26.45 -11.62 -9.68
C ALA A 136 27.66 -11.11 -10.49
N ALA A 137 27.52 -9.98 -11.20
CA ALA A 137 28.60 -9.35 -11.94
C ALA A 137 29.75 -8.91 -11.02
N CYS A 138 29.44 -8.29 -9.88
CA CYS A 138 30.43 -7.92 -8.86
C CYS A 138 31.17 -9.14 -8.31
N ARG A 139 30.48 -10.27 -8.11
CA ARG A 139 31.11 -11.53 -7.66
C ARG A 139 32.05 -12.08 -8.73
N LEU A 140 31.64 -12.09 -9.99
CA LEU A 140 32.48 -12.52 -11.12
C LEU A 140 33.70 -11.60 -11.30
N TYR A 141 33.48 -10.29 -11.24
CA TYR A 141 34.57 -9.31 -11.32
C TYR A 141 35.59 -9.53 -10.20
N ARG A 142 35.15 -9.68 -8.94
CA ARG A 142 36.06 -9.97 -7.83
C ARG A 142 36.84 -11.25 -8.04
N ARG A 143 36.23 -12.30 -8.61
CA ARG A 143 36.89 -13.57 -8.91
C ARG A 143 37.96 -13.43 -10.00
N HIS A 144 37.60 -12.84 -11.14
CA HIS A 144 38.50 -12.70 -12.28
C HIS A 144 39.57 -11.61 -12.10
N TYR A 145 39.26 -10.54 -11.36
CA TYR A 145 40.24 -9.53 -10.97
C TYR A 145 41.34 -10.14 -10.10
N PHE A 146 40.98 -11.05 -9.19
CA PHE A 146 41.94 -11.77 -8.35
C PHE A 146 42.75 -12.81 -9.16
N GLU A 147 42.12 -13.53 -10.11
CA GLU A 147 42.80 -14.44 -11.04
C GLU A 147 43.80 -13.71 -11.98
N GLY A 148 43.42 -12.52 -12.47
CA GLY A 148 44.29 -11.65 -13.27
C GLY A 148 45.52 -11.14 -12.49
N LEU A 149 45.37 -10.89 -11.18
CA LEU A 149 46.49 -10.54 -10.31
C LEU A 149 47.48 -11.71 -10.13
N PHE A 150 46.99 -12.95 -10.02
CA PHE A 150 47.89 -14.11 -9.90
C PHE A 150 48.64 -14.42 -11.18
N THR A 151 48.00 -14.30 -12.34
CA THR A 151 48.67 -14.54 -13.63
C THR A 151 49.75 -13.49 -13.93
N THR A 152 49.50 -12.22 -13.59
CA THR A 152 50.49 -11.14 -13.73
C THR A 152 51.67 -11.30 -12.77
N LEU A 153 51.40 -11.64 -11.49
CA LEU A 153 52.46 -11.93 -10.51
C LEU A 153 53.28 -13.18 -10.87
N ALA A 154 52.65 -14.24 -11.39
CA ALA A 154 53.35 -15.45 -11.82
C ALA A 154 54.27 -15.20 -13.03
N LYS A 155 53.84 -14.39 -14.01
CA LYS A 155 54.68 -13.96 -15.14
C LYS A 155 55.89 -13.14 -14.66
N LYS A 156 55.68 -12.20 -13.73
CA LYS A 156 56.76 -11.38 -13.15
C LYS A 156 57.80 -12.23 -12.41
N ARG A 157 57.37 -13.25 -11.66
CA ARG A 157 58.26 -14.21 -10.95
C ARG A 157 59.08 -15.10 -11.88
N ARG A 158 58.54 -15.47 -13.06
CA ARG A 158 59.27 -16.24 -14.08
C ARG A 158 60.30 -15.36 -14.79
N ALA A 159 59.95 -14.12 -15.11
CA ALA A 159 60.86 -13.15 -15.73
C ALA A 159 62.02 -12.71 -14.81
N SER A 160 61.85 -12.76 -13.48
CA SER A 160 62.94 -12.51 -12.53
C SER A 160 63.87 -13.70 -12.34
N LYS A 161 63.42 -14.94 -12.61
CA LYS A 161 64.25 -16.16 -12.54
C LYS A 161 65.11 -16.38 -13.78
N SER A 162 64.77 -15.81 -14.93
CA SER A 162 65.55 -15.91 -16.17
C SER A 162 66.65 -14.84 -16.29
N LYS A 163 66.84 -14.02 -15.26
CA LYS A 163 67.84 -12.95 -15.20
C LYS A 163 68.88 -13.15 -14.10
N SER A 164 68.87 -14.32 -13.43
CA SER A 164 69.93 -14.79 -12.53
C SER A 164 70.68 -15.93 -13.17
#